data_AF-A0A661AYH6-F1
#
_entry.id   AF-A0A661AYH6-F1
#
_cell.length_a   1.000
_cell.length_b   1.000
_cell.length_c   1.000
_cell.angle_alpha   90.00
_cell.angle_beta   90.00
_cell.angle_gamma   90.00
#
_symmetry.space_group_name_H-M   'P 1'
#
loop_
_entity.id
_entity.type
_entity.pdbx_description
1 polymer ?
#
loop_
_entity_poly.entity_id
_entity_poly.type
_entity_poly.pdbx_seq_one_letter_code
_entity_poly.pdbx_strand_id
1 'polypeptide(L)'
;LTFKIAAKDDIWLHAEGTKGSHTVIKLAGSKQVPRRTLEEAASLAAFFSDAKHSSLVPVIYTHRRYVHPVKKKLGQVHIDRYEVIMVKPRVIS
;
A
#
# COMPACT_ATOMS: atom_id res chain seq x y z
N LEU A 1 -5.55 -10.69 0.22
CA LEU A 1 -5.20 -9.83 -0.93
C LEU A 1 -3.74 -10.00 -1.36
N THR A 2 -2.76 -9.52 -0.58
CA THR A 2 -1.32 -9.45 -0.96
C THR A 2 -0.71 -10.74 -1.52
N PHE A 3 -0.98 -11.89 -0.91
CA PHE A 3 -0.30 -13.14 -1.30
C PHE A 3 -1.13 -14.07 -2.19
N LYS A 4 -2.45 -13.88 -2.23
CA LYS A 4 -3.38 -14.73 -2.99
C LYS A 4 -3.83 -14.12 -4.32
N ILE A 5 -3.87 -12.79 -4.41
CA ILE A 5 -4.47 -12.07 -5.55
C ILE A 5 -3.41 -11.25 -6.28
N ALA A 6 -2.53 -10.54 -5.57
CA ALA A 6 -1.55 -9.66 -6.18
C ALA A 6 -0.43 -10.43 -6.90
N ALA A 7 -0.15 -10.03 -8.14
CA ALA A 7 0.98 -10.49 -8.94
C ALA A 7 2.28 -9.89 -8.41
N LYS A 8 3.42 -10.49 -8.75
CA LYS A 8 4.74 -10.07 -8.26
C LYS A 8 5.08 -8.61 -8.59
N ASP A 9 4.64 -8.14 -9.76
CA ASP A 9 4.94 -6.79 -10.24
C ASP A 9 3.89 -5.77 -9.85
N ASP A 10 2.74 -6.18 -9.31
CA ASP A 10 1.75 -5.23 -8.77
C ASP A 10 2.36 -4.37 -7.66
N ILE A 11 1.88 -3.13 -7.52
CA ILE A 11 2.30 -2.25 -6.44
C ILE A 11 1.44 -2.53 -5.21
N TRP A 12 2.09 -2.78 -4.08
CA TRP A 12 1.48 -2.94 -2.77
C TRP A 12 1.71 -1.68 -1.95
N LEU A 13 0.70 -1.27 -1.18
CA LEU A 13 0.72 -0.09 -0.32
C LEU A 13 0.15 -0.38 1.06
N HIS A 14 0.61 0.36 2.06
CA HIS A 14 0.11 0.33 3.44
C HIS A 14 0.44 1.63 4.18
N ALA A 15 -0.38 2.03 5.16
CA ALA A 15 -0.05 3.18 6.02
C ALA A 15 1.13 2.84 6.94
N GLU A 16 2.16 3.67 7.00
CA GLU A 16 3.34 3.40 7.82
C GLU A 16 3.01 3.49 9.32
N GLY A 17 3.60 2.60 10.12
CA GLY A 17 3.55 2.68 11.60
C GLY A 17 2.18 2.46 12.25
N THR A 18 1.12 2.20 11.48
CA THR A 18 -0.25 2.05 12.00
C THR A 18 -0.90 0.77 11.50
N LYS A 19 -1.98 0.32 12.15
CA LYS A 19 -2.79 -0.76 11.57
C LYS A 19 -3.60 -0.17 10.42
N GLY A 20 -3.66 -0.90 9.31
CA GLY A 20 -4.45 -0.47 8.17
C GLY A 20 -4.64 -1.55 7.13
N SER A 21 -5.31 -1.17 6.05
CA SER A 21 -5.59 -2.06 4.95
C SER A 21 -4.37 -2.23 4.05
N HIS A 22 -4.13 -3.46 3.62
CA HIS A 22 -3.22 -3.72 2.50
C HIS A 22 -3.92 -3.28 1.21
N THR A 23 -3.32 -2.35 0.47
CA THR A 23 -3.84 -1.86 -0.81
C THR A 23 -2.97 -2.35 -1.95
N VAL A 24 -3.55 -2.65 -3.11
CA VAL A 24 -2.82 -3.14 -4.28
C VAL A 24 -3.28 -2.41 -5.53
N ILE A 25 -2.34 -1.89 -6.31
CA ILE A 25 -2.57 -1.39 -7.66
C ILE A 25 -2.20 -2.51 -8.64
N LYS A 26 -3.19 -2.97 -9.39
CA LYS A 26 -3.00 -3.98 -10.44
C LYS A 26 -2.37 -3.34 -11.67
N LEU A 27 -1.17 -3.79 -12.04
CA LEU A 27 -0.47 -3.22 -13.20
C LEU A 27 -0.88 -3.88 -14.52
N ALA A 28 -1.39 -5.12 -14.48
CA ALA A 28 -1.91 -5.84 -15.65
C ALA A 28 -0.98 -5.81 -16.90
N GLY A 29 0.35 -5.85 -16.68
CA GLY A 29 1.35 -5.79 -17.76
C GLY A 29 1.92 -4.39 -18.04
N SER A 30 1.38 -3.35 -17.41
CA SER A 30 1.96 -2.01 -17.44
C SER A 30 3.29 -1.97 -16.68
N LYS A 31 4.25 -1.18 -17.18
CA LYS A 31 5.58 -1.05 -16.56
C LYS A 31 5.64 -0.01 -15.44
N GLN A 32 4.70 0.94 -15.41
CA GLN A 32 4.70 2.06 -14.47
C GLN A 32 3.28 2.37 -14.03
N VAL A 33 3.14 2.79 -12.77
CA VAL A 33 1.88 3.34 -12.24
C VAL A 33 1.92 4.87 -12.43
N PRO A 34 0.90 5.48 -13.05
CA PRO A 34 0.78 6.94 -13.10
C PRO A 34 0.80 7.51 -11.68
N ARG A 35 1.55 8.59 -11.46
CA ARG A 35 1.68 9.22 -10.13
C ARG A 35 0.32 9.49 -9.46
N ARG A 36 -0.65 9.96 -10.24
CA ARG A 36 -2.02 10.20 -9.76
C ARG A 36 -2.68 8.94 -9.19
N THR A 37 -2.58 7.81 -9.89
CA THR A 37 -3.11 6.52 -9.42
C THR A 37 -2.41 6.04 -8.15
N LEU A 38 -1.10 6.29 -8.04
CA LEU A 38 -0.35 5.98 -6.81
C LEU A 38 -0.85 6.83 -5.63
N GLU A 39 -1.02 8.14 -5.83
CA GLU A 39 -1.52 9.07 -4.82
C GLU A 39 -2.95 8.74 -4.38
N GLU A 40 -3.83 8.38 -5.32
CA GLU A 40 -5.21 7.97 -5.08
C GLU A 40 -5.27 6.67 -4.25
N ALA A 41 -4.53 5.64 -4.65
CA ALA A 41 -4.47 4.38 -3.92
C ALA A 41 -3.84 4.54 -2.53
N ALA A 42 -2.82 5.39 -2.40
CA ALA A 42 -2.20 5.71 -1.11
C ALA A 42 -3.19 6.46 -0.20
N SER A 43 -3.95 7.41 -0.74
CA SER A 43 -4.97 8.14 0.03
C SER A 43 -6.06 7.20 0.58
N LEU A 44 -6.44 6.18 -0.20
CA LEU A 44 -7.33 5.11 0.25
C LEU A 44 -6.68 4.25 1.34
N ALA A 45 -5.42 3.84 1.17
CA ALA A 45 -4.69 3.07 2.19
C ALA A 45 -4.61 3.83 3.52
N ALA A 46 -4.34 5.14 3.47
CA ALA A 46 -4.32 6.02 4.63
C ALA A 46 -5.73 6.18 5.26
N PHE A 47 -6.78 6.28 4.46
CA PHE A 47 -8.15 6.40 4.95
C PHE A 47 -8.63 5.13 5.68
N PHE A 48 -8.28 3.94 5.17
CA PHE A 48 -8.60 2.66 5.79
C PHE A 48 -7.53 2.19 6.80
N SER A 49 -6.93 3.16 7.51
CA SER A 49 -5.97 2.93 8.59
C SER A 49 -6.40 3.66 9.87
N ASP A 50 -5.74 3.35 10.98
CA ASP A 50 -5.91 4.10 12.22
C ASP A 50 -5.48 5.58 12.08
N ALA A 51 -4.69 5.92 11.06
CA ALA A 51 -4.21 7.27 10.79
C ALA A 51 -5.21 8.18 10.03
N LYS A 52 -6.44 7.72 9.77
CA LYS A 52 -7.43 8.42 8.92
C LYS A 52 -7.78 9.86 9.32
N HIS A 53 -7.57 10.23 10.58
CA HIS A 53 -7.83 11.58 11.10
C HIS A 53 -6.62 12.52 11.01
N SER A 54 -5.47 12.02 10.56
CA SER A 54 -4.26 12.83 10.39
C SER A 54 -4.37 13.74 9.17
N SER A 55 -3.72 14.90 9.23
CA SER A 55 -3.67 15.83 8.09
C SER A 55 -2.88 15.27 6.90
N LEU A 56 -1.82 14.53 7.20
CA LEU A 56 -0.92 13.89 6.25
C LEU A 56 -0.44 12.57 6.83
N VAL A 57 -0.43 11.52 6.02
CA VAL A 57 -0.06 10.15 6.42
C VAL A 57 1.05 9.64 5.51
N PRO A 58 2.16 9.13 6.07
CA PRO A 58 3.15 8.38 5.32
C PRO A 58 2.56 7.04 4.87
N VAL A 59 2.61 6.77 3.58
CA VAL A 59 2.20 5.50 2.99
C VAL A 59 3.40 4.87 2.32
N ILE A 60 3.74 3.66 2.75
CA ILE A 60 4.78 2.86 2.11
C ILE A 60 4.21 2.23 0.85
N TYR A 61 5.00 2.22 -0.22
CA TYR A 61 4.69 1.47 -1.44
C TYR A 61 5.91 0.74 -1.98
N THR A 62 5.66 -0.41 -2.59
CA THR A 62 6.69 -1.25 -3.21
C THR A 62 6.07 -2.26 -4.18
N HIS A 63 6.87 -2.89 -5.02
CA HIS A 63 6.39 -4.07 -5.75
C HIS A 63 6.11 -5.22 -4.78
N ARG A 64 5.01 -5.94 -4.99
CA ARG A 64 4.59 -7.08 -4.15
C ARG A 64 5.65 -8.18 -4.03
N ARG A 65 6.59 -8.31 -4.98
CA ARG A 65 7.73 -9.24 -4.89
C ARG A 65 8.67 -8.97 -3.72
N TYR A 66 8.70 -7.74 -3.19
CA TYR A 66 9.50 -7.34 -2.03
C TYR A 66 8.74 -7.44 -0.71
N VAL A 67 7.50 -7.93 -0.74
CA VAL A 67 6.65 -8.09 0.46
C VAL A 67 6.58 -9.57 0.80
N HIS A 68 6.93 -9.90 2.04
CA HIS A 68 7.00 -11.27 2.55
C HIS A 68 6.13 -11.43 3.79
N PRO A 69 5.40 -12.55 3.93
CA PRO A 69 4.60 -12.78 5.12
C PRO A 69 5.51 -13.09 6.31
N VAL A 70 5.21 -12.52 7.48
CA VAL A 70 5.85 -12.94 8.73
C VAL A 70 5.24 -14.27 9.17
N LYS A 71 6.07 -15.31 9.33
CA LYS A 71 5.60 -16.63 9.75
C LYS A 71 4.86 -16.54 11.09
N LYS A 72 3.75 -17.27 11.21
CA LYS A 72 2.92 -17.39 12.43
C LYS A 72 2.21 -16.09 12.90
N LYS A 73 2.27 -14.98 12.16
CA LYS A 73 1.55 -13.73 12.49
C LYS A 73 0.71 -13.26 11.31
N LEU A 74 -0.61 -13.40 11.41
CA LEU A 74 -1.55 -12.96 10.38
C LEU A 74 -1.50 -11.45 10.18
N GLY A 75 -1.46 -11.01 8.92
CA GLY A 75 -1.46 -9.59 8.54
C GLY A 75 -0.10 -8.89 8.65
N GLN A 76 0.88 -9.45 9.37
CA GLN A 76 2.21 -8.86 9.42
C GLN A 76 3.05 -9.22 8.20
N VAL A 77 3.76 -8.22 7.67
CA VAL A 77 4.63 -8.37 6.51
C VAL A 77 6.01 -7.81 6.81
N HIS A 78 7.02 -8.44 6.23
CA HIS A 78 8.38 -7.91 6.10
C HIS A 78 8.55 -7.34 4.70
N ILE A 79 9.25 -6.22 4.58
CA ILE A 79 9.41 -5.50 3.31
C ILE A 79 10.90 -5.22 3.09
N ASP A 80 11.44 -5.74 2.00
CA ASP A 80 12.88 -5.66 1.72
C ASP A 80 13.32 -4.25 1.32
N ARG A 81 12.47 -3.56 0.56
CA ARG A 81 12.68 -2.19 0.08
C ARG A 81 11.34 -1.54 -0.19
N TYR A 82 11.23 -0.26 0.12
CA TYR A 82 10.02 0.52 -0.11
C TYR A 82 10.38 1.99 -0.31
N GLU A 83 9.44 2.70 -0.89
CA GLU A 83 9.43 4.15 -0.94
C GLU A 83 8.24 4.66 -0.11
N VAL A 84 8.27 5.93 0.26
CA VAL A 84 7.22 6.58 1.06
C VAL A 84 6.61 7.72 0.27
N ILE A 85 5.29 7.79 0.26
CA ILE A 85 4.54 8.93 -0.26
C ILE A 85 3.69 9.53 0.86
N MET A 86 3.72 10.86 0.97
CA MET A 86 2.90 11.60 1.93
C MET A 86 1.56 11.96 1.29
N VAL A 87 0.45 11.50 1.87
CA VAL A 87 -0.89 11.71 1.31
C VAL A 87 -1.89 12.15 2.37
N LYS A 88 -2.95 12.83 1.95
CA LYS A 88 -4.08 13.14 2.83
C LYS A 88 -5.09 11.99 2.77
N PRO A 89 -5.53 11.41 3.90
CA PRO A 89 -6.55 10.35 3.92
C PRO A 89 -7.86 10.82 3.29
N ARG A 90 -8.32 10.16 2.23
CA ARG A 90 -9.59 10.49 1.55
C ARG A 90 -10.18 9.25 0.86
N VAL A 91 -11.51 9.21 0.78
CA VAL A 91 -12.25 8.34 -0.14
C VAL A 91 -12.60 9.17 -1.36
N ILE A 92 -12.40 8.62 -2.55
CA ILE A 92 -12.78 9.26 -3.81
C ILE A 92 -14.28 9.05 -3.98
N SER A 93 -15.04 10.15 -3.99
CA SER A 93 -16.48 10.17 -4.29
C SER A 93 -16.73 10.46 -5.75
#